data_AF-A0A971XNL7-F1
#
_entry.id   AF-A0A971XNL7-F1
#
_cell.length_a   1.000
_cell.length_b   1.000
_cell.length_c   1.000
_cell.angle_alpha   90.00
_cell.angle_beta   90.00
_cell.angle_gamma   90.00
#
_symmetry.space_group_name_H-M   'P 1'
#
loop_
_entity.id
_entity.type
_entity.pdbx_description
1 polymer ?
#
loop_
_entity_poly.entity_id
_entity_poly.type
_entity_poly.pdbx_seq_one_letter_code
_entity_poly.pdbx_strand_id
1 'polypeptide(L)'
;MHDKKRTGTNRNTSPLHVVRDSPLHGKGVFAAHTIPAGTVILDYRGLRISPEEADARHPVNPDDPWHTFYFSLSSGQIIDGGRRGNDARWINHSCTPNCEAQENTRGTRVFIVALRDIAEGEELFFDYGLVLDGRITRALRDAYRCLCGTADCRGTMLTLPKRARRSTGRTNPTKQRESPDSQ
;
A
#
# COMPACT_ATOMS: atom_id res chain seq x y z
N MET A 1 37.83 -44.23 -2.29
CA MET A 1 37.81 -42.82 -2.73
C MET A 1 36.42 -42.53 -3.30
N HIS A 2 35.61 -41.72 -2.64
CA HIS A 2 34.31 -41.27 -3.18
C HIS A 2 34.03 -39.84 -2.68
N ASP A 3 34.57 -38.87 -3.41
CA ASP A 3 34.47 -37.45 -3.08
C ASP A 3 33.12 -36.89 -3.57
N LYS A 4 32.15 -36.81 -2.66
CA LYS A 4 30.86 -36.16 -2.93
C LYS A 4 31.01 -34.64 -2.87
N LYS A 5 31.50 -34.05 -3.97
CA LYS A 5 31.48 -32.59 -4.16
C LYS A 5 30.05 -32.05 -4.03
N ARG A 6 29.77 -31.39 -2.90
CA ARG A 6 28.54 -30.63 -2.69
C ARG A 6 28.56 -29.42 -3.63
N THR A 7 27.63 -29.36 -4.57
CA THR A 7 27.42 -28.22 -5.46
C THR A 7 26.77 -27.06 -4.69
N GLY A 8 27.59 -26.22 -4.06
CA GLY A 8 27.13 -24.97 -3.49
C GLY A 8 26.60 -24.03 -4.58
N THR A 9 25.33 -23.62 -4.46
CA THR A 9 24.71 -22.66 -5.38
C THR A 9 25.21 -21.25 -5.09
N ASN A 10 26.33 -20.89 -5.72
CA ASN A 10 26.88 -19.54 -5.66
C ASN A 10 26.03 -18.57 -6.49
N ARG A 11 24.87 -18.17 -5.95
CA ARG A 11 24.00 -17.15 -6.54
C ARG A 11 24.56 -15.76 -6.27
N ASN A 12 25.53 -15.37 -7.10
CA ASN A 12 25.97 -13.99 -7.22
C ASN A 12 24.92 -13.20 -8.02
N THR A 13 23.72 -13.05 -7.46
CA THR A 13 22.61 -12.30 -8.07
C THR A 13 22.69 -10.84 -7.65
N SER A 14 22.79 -9.94 -8.64
CA SER A 14 22.58 -8.51 -8.44
C SER A 14 21.29 -8.25 -7.63
N PRO A 15 21.24 -7.20 -6.78
CA PRO A 15 20.01 -6.84 -6.09
C PRO A 15 18.92 -6.51 -7.11
N LEU A 16 17.67 -6.86 -6.80
CA LEU A 16 16.52 -6.53 -7.65
C LEU A 16 16.17 -5.03 -7.60
N HIS A 17 16.58 -4.34 -6.55
CA HIS A 17 16.21 -2.96 -6.28
C HIS A 17 17.41 -2.11 -5.83
N VAL A 18 17.28 -0.79 -5.96
CA VAL A 18 18.18 0.21 -5.39
C VAL A 18 17.38 1.36 -4.79
N VAL A 19 17.87 1.98 -3.72
CA VAL A 19 17.28 3.20 -3.14
C VAL A 19 17.93 4.42 -3.80
N ARG A 20 17.11 5.37 -4.24
CA ARG A 20 17.55 6.67 -4.79
C ARG A 20 16.64 7.77 -4.23
N ASP A 21 16.96 9.04 -4.49
CA ASP A 21 16.03 10.13 -4.21
C ASP A 21 14.86 10.07 -5.20
N SER A 22 13.63 10.26 -4.72
CA SER A 22 12.41 10.15 -5.52
C SER A 22 11.96 11.52 -6.02
N PRO A 23 11.55 11.66 -7.29
CA PRO A 23 10.90 12.88 -7.77
C PRO A 23 9.51 13.10 -7.15
N LEU A 24 8.91 12.06 -6.53
CA LEU A 24 7.62 12.16 -5.86
C LEU A 24 7.78 12.67 -4.42
N HIS A 25 8.58 11.99 -3.60
CA HIS A 25 8.78 12.34 -2.19
C HIS A 25 10.04 11.71 -1.59
N GLY A 26 10.98 12.53 -1.13
CA GLY A 26 12.14 12.09 -0.35
C GLY A 26 12.97 11.01 -1.04
N LYS A 27 12.83 9.75 -0.60
CA LYS A 27 13.50 8.58 -1.19
C LYS A 27 12.49 7.64 -1.82
N GLY A 28 12.92 6.94 -2.85
CA GLY A 28 12.18 5.92 -3.58
C GLY A 28 13.00 4.64 -3.69
N VAL A 29 12.31 3.53 -3.95
CA VAL A 29 12.94 2.26 -4.33
C VAL A 29 12.72 2.07 -5.82
N PHE A 30 13.78 1.75 -6.56
CA PHE A 30 13.76 1.62 -8.00
C PHE A 30 14.18 0.22 -8.42
N ALA A 31 13.59 -0.32 -9.48
CA ALA A 31 14.02 -1.56 -10.11
C ALA A 31 15.47 -1.42 -10.60
N ALA A 32 16.37 -2.27 -10.11
CA ALA A 32 17.78 -2.28 -10.50
C ALA A 32 18.01 -2.97 -11.86
N HIS A 33 17.09 -3.87 -12.21
CA HIS A 33 16.97 -4.61 -13.47
C HIS A 33 15.48 -4.83 -13.75
N THR A 34 15.10 -5.32 -14.94
CA THR A 34 13.70 -5.69 -15.21
C THR A 34 13.22 -6.78 -14.24
N ILE A 35 12.09 -6.54 -13.56
CA ILE A 35 11.47 -7.44 -12.58
C ILE A 35 10.19 -8.04 -13.21
N PRO A 36 10.09 -9.38 -13.36
CA PRO A 36 8.86 -10.01 -13.85
C PRO A 36 7.67 -9.89 -12.89
N ALA A 37 6.45 -9.91 -13.43
CA ALA A 37 5.22 -10.00 -12.67
C ALA A 37 5.22 -11.19 -11.68
N GLY A 38 4.61 -11.01 -10.50
CA GLY A 38 4.56 -12.00 -9.43
C GLY A 38 5.86 -12.18 -8.64
N THR A 39 6.94 -11.46 -8.98
CA THR A 39 8.20 -11.51 -8.22
C THR A 39 8.03 -10.89 -6.84
N VAL A 40 8.41 -11.63 -5.80
CA VAL A 40 8.60 -11.08 -4.44
C VAL A 40 9.92 -10.29 -4.42
N ILE A 41 9.81 -8.96 -4.38
CA ILE A 41 10.96 -8.04 -4.48
C ILE A 41 11.61 -7.85 -3.10
N LEU A 42 10.79 -7.59 -2.08
CA LEU A 42 11.19 -7.21 -0.73
C LEU A 42 10.23 -7.83 0.29
N ASP A 43 10.72 -8.07 1.52
CA ASP A 43 9.84 -8.23 2.68
C ASP A 43 9.88 -6.96 3.55
N TYR A 44 8.72 -6.48 4.00
CA TYR A 44 8.65 -5.26 4.81
C TYR A 44 9.10 -5.59 6.24
N ARG A 45 10.27 -5.07 6.64
CA ARG A 45 10.90 -5.34 7.95
C ARG A 45 10.77 -4.15 8.88
N GLY A 46 10.86 -4.44 10.17
CA GLY A 46 10.76 -3.46 11.25
C GLY A 46 10.55 -4.17 12.59
N LEU A 47 10.62 -3.40 13.67
CA LEU A 47 10.27 -3.84 15.01
C LEU A 47 8.80 -4.26 15.04
N ARG A 48 8.46 -5.33 15.77
CA ARG A 48 7.07 -5.71 16.04
C ARG A 48 6.61 -5.02 17.31
N ILE A 49 5.44 -4.37 17.24
CA ILE A 49 4.84 -3.61 18.34
C ILE A 49 3.33 -3.88 18.40
N SER A 50 2.71 -3.60 19.54
CA SER A 50 1.25 -3.59 19.67
C SER A 50 0.63 -2.30 19.11
N PRO A 51 -0.70 -2.24 18.87
CA PRO A 51 -1.40 -1.00 18.54
C PRO A 51 -1.22 0.09 19.60
N GLU A 52 -1.30 -0.27 20.88
CA GLU A 52 -1.14 0.67 22.00
C GLU A 52 0.29 1.25 22.06
N GLU A 53 1.31 0.44 21.72
CA GLU A 53 2.68 0.94 21.57
C GLU A 53 2.87 1.86 20.37
N ALA A 54 2.09 1.69 19.29
CA ALA A 54 2.14 2.56 18.12
C ALA A 54 1.49 3.92 18.44
N ASP A 55 0.31 3.90 19.07
CA ASP A 55 -0.38 5.10 19.53
C ASP A 55 0.45 5.89 20.54
N ALA A 56 1.05 5.21 21.54
CA ALA A 56 1.92 5.84 22.54
C ALA A 56 3.22 6.43 21.98
N ARG A 57 3.59 6.11 20.73
CA ARG A 57 4.75 6.68 20.01
C ARG A 57 4.36 7.76 19.00
N HIS A 58 3.07 8.02 18.80
CA HIS A 58 2.57 9.01 17.86
C HIS A 58 2.38 10.38 18.54
N PRO A 59 2.79 11.51 17.92
CA PRO A 59 3.53 11.63 16.66
C PRO A 59 5.03 11.35 16.83
N VAL A 60 5.63 10.68 15.83
CA VAL A 60 7.07 10.39 15.80
C VAL A 60 7.89 11.66 15.52
N ASN A 61 7.30 12.63 14.80
CA ASN A 61 7.86 13.95 14.55
C ASN A 61 6.76 15.02 14.73
N PRO A 62 6.90 16.01 15.62
CA PRO A 62 5.94 17.11 15.73
C PRO A 62 5.81 17.96 14.46
N ASP A 63 6.89 18.08 13.68
CA ASP A 63 6.93 18.88 12.44
C ASP A 63 6.39 18.11 11.21
N ASP A 64 6.28 16.79 11.32
CA ASP A 64 5.65 15.91 10.33
C ASP A 64 4.86 14.79 11.04
N PRO A 65 3.73 15.12 11.67
CA PRO A 65 3.04 14.20 12.59
C PRO A 65 2.34 13.05 11.88
N TRP A 66 2.21 13.10 10.55
CA TRP A 66 1.49 12.09 9.75
C TRP A 66 2.42 11.07 9.09
N HIS A 67 3.73 11.33 9.06
CA HIS A 67 4.71 10.42 8.48
C HIS A 67 5.09 9.30 9.45
N THR A 68 4.58 8.10 9.18
CA THR A 68 4.93 6.88 9.91
C THR A 68 5.33 5.78 8.95
N PHE A 69 6.14 4.84 9.43
CA PHE A 69 6.50 3.61 8.71
C PHE A 69 5.73 2.40 9.24
N TYR A 70 4.51 2.63 9.73
CA TYR A 70 3.70 1.61 10.39
C TYR A 70 2.93 0.77 9.37
N PHE A 71 3.04 -0.55 9.52
CA PHE A 71 2.28 -1.51 8.72
C PHE A 71 1.47 -2.42 9.66
N SER A 72 0.16 -2.22 9.70
CA SER A 72 -0.76 -3.05 10.49
C SER A 72 -0.94 -4.42 9.83
N LEU A 73 -0.92 -5.48 10.64
CA LEU A 73 -1.02 -6.86 10.17
C LEU A 73 -2.33 -7.52 10.60
N SER A 74 -2.81 -8.46 9.82
CA SER A 74 -3.99 -9.28 10.14
C SER A 74 -3.86 -10.11 11.42
N SER A 75 -2.65 -10.32 11.95
CA SER A 75 -2.41 -10.91 13.29
C SER A 75 -2.69 -9.96 14.47
N GLY A 76 -3.00 -8.69 14.22
CA GLY A 76 -3.16 -7.65 15.24
C GLY A 76 -1.86 -6.98 15.69
N GLN A 77 -0.70 -7.40 15.18
CA GLN A 77 0.58 -6.70 15.40
C GLN A 77 0.81 -5.59 14.37
N ILE A 78 1.66 -4.63 14.72
CA ILE A 78 2.15 -3.60 13.80
C ILE A 78 3.65 -3.79 13.54
N ILE A 79 4.09 -3.51 12.31
CA ILE A 79 5.49 -3.37 11.94
C ILE A 79 5.88 -1.88 12.01
N ASP A 80 6.81 -1.53 12.90
CA ASP A 80 7.50 -0.24 12.90
C ASP A 80 8.73 -0.31 11.98
N GLY A 81 8.54 0.07 10.71
CA GLY A 81 9.62 0.11 9.70
C GLY A 81 10.67 1.19 9.95
N GLY A 82 10.42 2.16 10.85
CA GLY A 82 11.38 3.17 11.25
C GLY A 82 12.46 2.59 12.17
N ARG A 83 12.12 1.56 12.95
CA ARG A 83 13.03 0.88 13.87
C ARG A 83 13.42 -0.51 13.35
N ARG A 84 14.70 -0.71 13.02
CA ARG A 84 15.25 -1.98 12.49
C ARG A 84 14.59 -2.44 11.18
N GLY A 85 14.08 -1.50 10.37
CA GLY A 85 13.54 -1.77 9.05
C GLY A 85 14.59 -1.95 7.96
N ASN A 86 14.11 -2.07 6.72
CA ASN A 86 14.92 -2.19 5.50
C ASN A 86 14.46 -1.17 4.45
N ASP A 87 14.92 -1.33 3.21
CA ASP A 87 14.64 -0.39 2.10
C ASP A 87 13.15 -0.31 1.73
N ALA A 88 12.36 -1.34 2.06
CA ALA A 88 10.93 -1.38 1.77
C ALA A 88 10.14 -0.21 2.39
N ARG A 89 10.67 0.43 3.44
CA ARG A 89 10.09 1.65 4.04
C ARG A 89 10.12 2.89 3.14
N TRP A 90 10.97 2.86 2.09
CA TRP A 90 11.12 3.94 1.11
C TRP A 90 10.30 3.73 -0.16
N ILE A 91 9.43 2.70 -0.22
CA ILE A 91 8.55 2.50 -1.36
C ILE A 91 7.38 3.46 -1.22
N ASN A 92 7.19 4.33 -2.22
CA ASN A 92 6.22 5.41 -2.15
C ASN A 92 4.78 4.94 -2.50
N HIS A 93 3.80 5.80 -2.18
CA HIS A 93 2.42 5.56 -2.53
C HIS A 93 2.10 5.86 -4.01
N SER A 94 1.35 4.98 -4.67
CA SER A 94 0.60 5.31 -5.88
C SER A 94 -0.85 4.81 -5.81
N CYS A 95 -1.77 5.58 -6.39
CA CYS A 95 -3.17 5.16 -6.58
C CYS A 95 -3.34 4.14 -7.73
N THR A 96 -2.36 4.04 -8.62
CA THR A 96 -2.26 3.00 -9.66
C THR A 96 -0.86 2.39 -9.59
N PRO A 97 -0.60 1.53 -8.59
CA PRO A 97 0.74 1.03 -8.30
C PRO A 97 1.22 -0.06 -9.27
N ASN A 98 2.52 -0.32 -9.29
CA ASN A 98 3.14 -1.47 -9.97
C ASN A 98 3.50 -2.62 -9.02
N CYS A 99 3.38 -2.42 -7.71
CA CYS A 99 3.50 -3.46 -6.68
C CYS A 99 2.28 -3.51 -5.74
N GLU A 100 2.11 -4.64 -5.06
CA GLU A 100 1.18 -4.80 -3.95
C GLU A 100 1.88 -5.35 -2.70
N ALA A 101 1.26 -5.16 -1.54
CA ALA A 101 1.72 -5.70 -0.26
C ALA A 101 0.87 -6.93 0.10
N GLN A 102 1.49 -8.11 0.09
CA GLN A 102 0.84 -9.38 0.44
C GLN A 102 1.28 -9.87 1.82
N GLU A 103 0.33 -10.18 2.71
CA GLU A 103 0.63 -10.87 3.96
C GLU A 103 0.88 -12.37 3.77
N ASN A 104 1.74 -12.96 4.60
CA ASN A 104 1.85 -14.41 4.67
C ASN A 104 0.60 -15.05 5.29
N THR A 105 0.43 -16.37 5.12
CA THR A 105 -0.72 -17.14 5.64
C THR A 105 -0.89 -17.10 7.17
N ARG A 106 0.05 -16.53 7.92
CA ARG A 106 -0.01 -16.35 9.38
C ARG A 106 -0.27 -14.91 9.80
N GLY A 107 -0.41 -13.98 8.87
CA GLY A 107 -0.59 -12.56 9.14
C GLY A 107 0.59 -11.88 9.87
N THR A 108 1.83 -12.36 9.67
CA THR A 108 3.02 -11.97 10.47
C THR A 108 4.14 -11.31 9.69
N ARG A 109 4.11 -11.42 8.35
CA ARG A 109 5.09 -10.85 7.43
C ARG A 109 4.36 -10.29 6.22
N VAL A 110 4.85 -9.16 5.71
CA VAL A 110 4.39 -8.53 4.48
C VAL A 110 5.50 -8.66 3.43
N PHE A 111 5.10 -9.00 2.22
CA PHE A 111 5.94 -9.09 1.04
C PHE A 111 5.48 -8.08 -0.01
N ILE A 112 6.42 -7.40 -0.65
CA ILE A 112 6.15 -6.51 -1.77
C ILE A 112 6.32 -7.32 -3.05
N VAL A 113 5.23 -7.41 -3.82
CA VAL A 113 5.12 -8.29 -4.99
C VAL A 113 4.82 -7.45 -6.23
N ALA A 114 5.50 -7.73 -7.34
CA ALA A 114 5.26 -7.05 -8.62
C ALA A 114 3.88 -7.44 -9.20
N LEU A 115 3.03 -6.47 -9.52
CA LEU A 115 1.70 -6.67 -10.14
C LEU A 115 1.78 -6.90 -11.65
N ARG A 116 2.85 -6.43 -12.28
CA ARG A 116 3.17 -6.52 -13.71
C ARG A 116 4.68 -6.64 -13.87
N ASP A 117 5.15 -6.80 -15.10
CA ASP A 117 6.56 -6.59 -15.42
C ASP A 117 6.92 -5.11 -15.17
N ILE A 118 8.05 -4.88 -14.50
CA ILE A 118 8.58 -3.57 -14.14
C ILE A 118 9.94 -3.42 -14.82
N ALA A 119 10.10 -2.40 -15.66
CA ALA A 119 11.35 -2.16 -16.38
C ALA A 119 12.47 -1.65 -15.45
N GLU A 120 13.72 -1.89 -15.83
CA GLU A 120 14.88 -1.32 -15.15
C GLU A 120 14.76 0.21 -15.03
N GLY A 121 15.00 0.73 -13.83
CA GLY A 121 14.92 2.16 -13.51
C GLY A 121 13.52 2.69 -13.19
N GLU A 122 12.44 1.90 -13.32
CA GLU A 122 11.13 2.30 -12.80
C GLU A 122 11.14 2.38 -11.26
N GLU A 123 10.47 3.40 -10.69
CA GLU A 123 10.20 3.46 -9.25
C GLU A 123 9.09 2.46 -8.88
N LEU A 124 9.27 1.77 -7.75
CA LEU A 124 8.30 0.87 -7.16
C LEU A 124 7.30 1.66 -6.32
N PHE A 125 6.02 1.34 -6.46
CA PHE A 125 4.94 1.93 -5.68
C PHE A 125 3.95 0.87 -5.25
N PHE A 126 3.33 1.03 -4.08
CA PHE A 126 2.14 0.28 -3.67
C PHE A 126 1.03 1.20 -3.15
N ASP A 127 -0.20 0.70 -3.07
CA ASP A 127 -1.27 1.43 -2.38
C ASP A 127 -1.08 1.26 -0.86
N TYR A 128 -0.84 2.35 -0.14
CA TYR A 128 -0.64 2.31 1.31
C TYR A 128 -1.88 1.83 2.07
N GLY A 129 -3.07 1.90 1.45
CA GLY A 129 -4.29 1.38 2.04
C GLY A 129 -4.71 2.09 3.34
N LEU A 130 -4.26 3.32 3.59
CA LEU A 130 -4.46 4.04 4.85
C LEU A 130 -5.94 4.18 5.21
N VAL A 131 -6.42 3.36 6.14
CA VAL A 131 -7.76 3.47 6.73
C VAL A 131 -7.67 4.36 7.98
N LEU A 132 -8.58 5.32 8.08
CA LEU A 132 -8.81 6.09 9.30
C LEU A 132 -10.23 5.87 9.79
N ASP A 133 -10.39 5.78 11.10
CA ASP A 133 -11.70 5.67 11.74
C ASP A 133 -12.52 6.97 11.61
N GLY A 134 -13.83 6.81 11.61
CA GLY A 134 -14.78 7.92 11.56
C GLY A 134 -14.91 8.57 10.17
N ARG A 135 -15.25 9.87 10.16
CA ARG A 135 -15.63 10.58 8.93
C ARG A 135 -14.43 11.24 8.28
N ILE A 136 -14.00 10.73 7.12
CA ILE A 136 -13.00 11.38 6.27
C ILE A 136 -13.51 12.77 5.83
N THR A 137 -12.97 13.82 6.45
CA THR A 137 -13.28 15.22 6.17
C THR A 137 -12.50 15.75 4.96
N ARG A 138 -12.83 16.95 4.47
CA ARG A 138 -11.99 17.62 3.47
C ARG A 138 -10.57 17.89 4.02
N ALA A 139 -10.47 18.42 5.23
CA ALA A 139 -9.19 18.72 5.87
C ALA A 139 -8.30 17.47 6.00
N LEU A 140 -8.85 16.31 6.38
CA LEU A 140 -8.09 15.05 6.41
C LEU A 140 -7.57 14.64 5.02
N ARG A 141 -8.39 14.76 3.96
CA ARG A 141 -7.91 14.46 2.59
C ARG A 141 -6.85 15.44 2.10
N ASP A 142 -6.95 16.70 2.50
CA ASP A 142 -5.97 17.74 2.16
C ASP A 142 -4.66 17.59 2.97
N ALA A 143 -4.71 17.05 4.20
CA ALA A 143 -3.53 16.68 5.01
C ALA A 143 -2.83 15.42 4.47
N TYR A 144 -3.60 14.38 4.12
CA TYR A 144 -3.10 13.17 3.46
C TYR A 144 -3.16 13.28 1.93
N ARG A 145 -2.78 14.44 1.37
CA ARG A 145 -2.82 14.70 -0.08
C ARG A 145 -1.95 13.68 -0.82
N CYS A 146 -2.50 13.03 -1.84
CA CYS A 146 -1.71 12.18 -2.73
C CYS A 146 -1.13 13.01 -3.89
N LEU A 147 0.16 12.84 -4.14
CA LEU A 147 0.91 13.53 -5.20
C LEU A 147 1.38 12.59 -6.32
N CYS A 148 0.95 11.32 -6.34
CA CYS A 148 1.49 10.28 -7.24
C CYS A 148 1.37 10.55 -8.76
N GLY A 149 0.68 11.62 -9.18
CA GLY A 149 0.63 12.08 -10.56
C GLY A 149 -0.16 11.21 -11.54
N THR A 150 -0.72 10.09 -11.11
CA THR A 150 -1.41 9.16 -12.02
C THR A 150 -2.81 9.62 -12.40
N ALA A 151 -3.30 9.22 -13.58
CA ALA A 151 -4.57 9.70 -14.12
C ALA A 151 -5.77 9.36 -13.22
N ASP A 152 -5.77 8.17 -12.61
CA ASP A 152 -6.80 7.71 -11.66
C ASP A 152 -6.46 8.05 -10.19
N CYS A 153 -5.64 9.09 -9.96
CA CYS A 153 -5.27 9.53 -8.62
C CYS A 153 -6.52 9.93 -7.80
N ARG A 154 -6.65 9.34 -6.60
CA ARG A 154 -7.76 9.58 -5.67
C ARG A 154 -7.71 10.96 -4.99
N GLY A 155 -6.63 11.72 -5.21
CA GLY A 155 -6.33 13.00 -4.56
C GLY A 155 -5.87 12.90 -3.10
N THR A 156 -5.97 11.72 -2.49
CA THR A 156 -5.56 11.44 -1.11
C THR A 156 -4.97 10.03 -1.00
N MET A 157 -4.03 9.84 -0.06
CA MET A 157 -3.45 8.54 0.29
C MET A 157 -4.42 7.69 1.13
N LEU A 158 -5.50 8.29 1.65
CA LEU A 158 -6.52 7.61 2.42
C LEU A 158 -7.39 6.69 1.55
N THR A 159 -7.64 5.48 2.05
CA THR A 159 -8.65 4.57 1.52
C THR A 159 -10.04 5.20 1.64
N LEU A 160 -10.63 5.56 0.50
CA LEU A 160 -11.97 6.13 0.46
C LEU A 160 -13.04 5.02 0.42
N PRO A 161 -14.15 5.15 1.18
CA PRO A 161 -15.29 4.24 1.05
C PRO A 161 -15.79 4.16 -0.39
N LYS A 162 -16.09 2.93 -0.86
CA LYS A 162 -16.66 2.72 -2.20
C LYS A 162 -17.94 3.54 -2.35
N ARG A 163 -17.95 4.51 -3.27
CA ARG A 163 -19.16 5.27 -3.60
C ARG A 163 -20.22 4.29 -4.09
N ALA A 164 -21.36 4.22 -3.41
CA ALA A 164 -22.54 3.54 -3.93
C ALA A 164 -22.87 4.13 -5.31
N ARG A 165 -22.97 3.27 -6.33
CA ARG A 165 -23.36 3.70 -7.69
C ARG A 165 -24.78 4.25 -7.59
N ARG A 166 -24.96 5.57 -7.73
CA ARG A 166 -26.29 6.15 -7.97
C ARG A 166 -26.81 5.53 -9.26
N SER A 167 -27.85 4.70 -9.16
CA SER A 167 -28.62 4.30 -10.32
C SER A 167 -29.16 5.57 -10.97
N THR A 168 -28.76 5.81 -12.22
CA THR A 168 -29.34 6.86 -13.04
C THR A 168 -30.80 6.49 -13.27
N GLY A 169 -31.71 7.28 -12.69
CA GLY A 169 -33.14 7.00 -12.74
C GLY A 169 -33.62 6.90 -14.19
N ARG A 170 -34.25 5.79 -14.54
CA ARG A 170 -34.95 5.62 -15.81
C ARG A 170 -36.43 5.95 -15.56
N THR A 171 -36.88 7.06 -16.12
CA THR A 171 -38.24 7.57 -15.94
C THR A 171 -39.26 6.88 -16.85
N ASN A 172 -40.55 7.11 -16.55
CA ASN A 172 -41.77 6.93 -17.37
C ASN A 172 -42.57 5.63 -17.15
N PRO A 173 -43.90 5.63 -17.37
CA PRO A 173 -44.86 6.75 -17.20
C PRO A 173 -46.17 6.35 -16.46
N THR A 174 -47.08 7.31 -16.31
CA THR A 174 -48.39 7.26 -15.62
C THR A 174 -49.47 6.39 -16.29
N LYS A 175 -50.26 5.68 -15.48
CA LYS A 175 -51.72 5.35 -15.65
C LYS A 175 -52.31 5.19 -14.23
N GLN A 176 -53.05 6.16 -13.70
CA GLN A 176 -54.51 6.37 -13.79
C GLN A 176 -55.39 5.27 -13.14
N ARG A 177 -55.97 5.62 -11.97
CA ARG A 177 -57.31 5.30 -11.39
C ARG A 177 -57.69 3.79 -11.26
N GLU A 178 -58.54 3.32 -10.33
CA GLU A 178 -59.65 3.93 -9.57
C GLU A 178 -59.70 3.46 -8.09
N SER A 179 -60.50 4.17 -7.28
CA SER A 179 -61.10 3.69 -6.00
C SER A 179 -62.55 3.26 -6.32
N PRO A 180 -63.22 2.35 -5.58
CA PRO A 180 -63.39 2.40 -4.12
C PRO A 180 -63.11 1.00 -3.47
N ASP A 181 -63.60 0.56 -2.30
CA ASP A 181 -64.60 1.11 -1.36
C ASP A 181 -64.37 0.67 0.10
N SER A 182 -65.25 1.10 1.02
CA SER A 182 -65.25 0.81 2.45
C SER A 182 -65.70 -0.61 2.86
N GLN A 183 -65.05 -1.15 3.91
CA GLN A 183 -65.71 -1.72 5.11
C GLN A 183 -64.71 -1.78 6.28
#